data_AF-A0A2A5GDN1-F1
#
_entry.id   AF-A0A2A5GDN1-F1
#
_cell.length_a   1.000
_cell.length_b   1.000
_cell.length_c   1.000
_cell.angle_alpha   90.00
_cell.angle_beta   90.00
_cell.angle_gamma   90.00
#
_symmetry.space_group_name_H-M   'P 1'
#
loop_
_entity.id
_entity.type
_entity.pdbx_description
1 polymer ?
#
loop_
_entity_poly.entity_id
_entity_poly.type
_entity_poly.pdbx_seq_one_letter_code
_entity_poly.pdbx_strand_id
1 'polypeptide(L)'
;MIETNVAPPKRTRRIKQGEKLRSADKVERIPVKVIPTVEIQRKPDWMRIRISSSPRVQEIKDILRKNKLSTVCEEAACPNLSECFSHGTATFMIMGEICTRRCPFCDVGHGKPNPLNAGEPKSLAAAIHEMQLRYVVITSVDRDDLRDGGAQHFADCIREAKVLSPDLQVEVLVPDFRGRMEPALDILSGTPPDVFNHNMETIPRLYREARPGANYQWSLKLLQEYKRRNPNIPTKSGLMVGLGETKDELLRTLDDLREHDVDMITVGQYLQPSKNHLSVDRFVHPDEFAEYAEYGRSIGFTQIASGPLVRSSYHADKQAMGEEVK
;
A
#
# COMPACT_ATOMS: atom_id res chain seq x y z
N MET A 1 -35.39 -26.27 -5.82
CA MET A 1 -35.17 -24.82 -5.98
C MET A 1 -35.02 -24.24 -4.59
N ILE A 2 -33.79 -23.98 -4.15
CA ILE A 2 -33.53 -23.36 -2.84
C ILE A 2 -33.62 -21.86 -3.07
N GLU A 3 -34.74 -21.25 -2.70
CA GLU A 3 -34.88 -19.80 -2.66
C GLU A 3 -33.93 -19.27 -1.59
N THR A 4 -32.75 -18.82 -2.01
CA THR A 4 -31.89 -18.00 -1.16
C THR A 4 -32.53 -16.62 -1.08
N ASN A 5 -33.40 -16.44 -0.09
CA ASN A 5 -33.99 -15.15 0.27
C ASN A 5 -32.90 -14.25 0.87
N VAL A 6 -32.02 -13.72 0.01
CA VAL A 6 -30.99 -12.75 0.42
C VAL A 6 -31.65 -11.38 0.41
N ALA A 7 -32.23 -11.01 1.54
CA ALA A 7 -32.61 -9.62 1.78
C ALA A 7 -31.38 -8.73 1.52
N PRO A 8 -31.47 -7.69 0.66
CA PRO A 8 -30.36 -6.77 0.46
C PRO A 8 -29.97 -6.14 1.80
N PRO A 9 -28.67 -6.01 2.11
CA PRO A 9 -28.22 -5.48 3.39
C PRO A 9 -28.90 -4.13 3.67
N LYS A 10 -29.68 -4.07 4.75
CA LYS A 10 -30.35 -2.83 5.17
C LYS A 10 -29.26 -1.77 5.35
N ARG A 11 -29.42 -0.61 4.73
CA ARG A 11 -28.55 0.57 4.97
C ARG A 11 -28.81 1.07 6.39
N THR A 12 -28.19 0.45 7.39
CA THR A 12 -28.58 0.54 8.81
C THR A 12 -28.22 1.87 9.47
N ARG A 13 -27.26 2.66 8.94
CA ARG A 13 -26.87 3.96 9.54
C ARG A 13 -26.11 4.87 8.58
N ARG A 14 -26.32 6.20 8.65
CA ARG A 14 -25.45 7.18 7.97
C ARG A 14 -24.04 7.14 8.60
N ILE A 15 -23.00 7.15 7.77
CA ILE A 15 -21.61 7.20 8.22
C ILE A 15 -21.37 8.52 8.95
N LYS A 16 -20.87 8.47 10.18
CA LYS A 16 -20.49 9.68 10.92
C LYS A 16 -19.06 10.11 10.57
N GLN A 17 -18.81 11.41 10.62
CA GLN A 17 -17.44 11.91 10.44
C GLN A 17 -16.54 11.41 11.56
N GLY A 18 -15.34 10.95 11.22
CA GLY A 18 -14.39 10.39 12.18
C GLY A 18 -14.73 8.98 12.65
N GLU A 19 -15.82 8.37 12.18
CA GLU A 19 -16.16 6.98 12.50
C GLU A 19 -15.38 6.02 11.60
N LYS A 20 -14.60 5.13 12.23
CA LYS A 20 -13.74 4.15 11.57
C LYS A 20 -14.47 2.81 11.45
N LEU A 21 -14.97 2.49 10.25
CA LEU A 21 -15.59 1.19 9.97
C LEU A 21 -14.50 0.17 9.59
N ARG A 22 -14.49 -0.99 10.23
CA ARG A 22 -13.49 -2.06 9.98
C ARG A 22 -14.18 -3.40 9.72
N SER A 23 -13.45 -4.33 9.10
CA SER A 23 -13.91 -5.71 8.88
C SER A 23 -15.33 -5.77 8.28
N ALA A 24 -16.30 -6.37 8.98
CA ALA A 24 -17.67 -6.54 8.47
C ALA A 24 -18.33 -5.22 8.07
N ASP A 25 -18.21 -4.19 8.93
CA ASP A 25 -18.83 -2.87 8.68
C ASP A 25 -18.22 -2.15 7.46
N LYS A 26 -16.94 -2.42 7.19
CA LYS A 26 -16.24 -1.89 6.01
C LYS A 26 -16.73 -2.54 4.72
N VAL A 27 -16.88 -3.87 4.73
CA VAL A 27 -17.19 -4.63 3.51
C VAL A 27 -18.68 -4.69 3.19
N GLU A 28 -19.56 -4.43 4.16
CA GLU A 28 -21.03 -4.46 4.01
C GLU A 28 -21.52 -3.65 2.80
N ARG A 29 -20.85 -2.54 2.47
CA ARG A 29 -21.28 -1.57 1.44
C ARG A 29 -20.52 -1.70 0.12
N ILE A 30 -19.72 -2.75 -0.04
CA ILE A 30 -18.96 -2.98 -1.26
C ILE A 30 -19.92 -3.49 -2.35
N PRO A 31 -19.83 -2.99 -3.60
CA PRO A 31 -20.69 -3.47 -4.69
C PRO A 31 -20.48 -4.95 -5.05
N VAL A 32 -19.29 -5.46 -4.73
CA VAL A 32 -18.90 -6.87 -4.85
C VAL A 32 -19.13 -7.58 -3.52
N LYS A 33 -19.81 -8.73 -3.56
CA LYS A 33 -20.14 -9.51 -2.37
C LYS A 33 -18.87 -10.18 -1.83
N VAL A 34 -18.41 -9.75 -0.66
CA VAL A 34 -17.37 -10.46 0.08
C VAL A 34 -18.02 -11.56 0.90
N ILE A 35 -17.63 -12.81 0.67
CA ILE A 35 -18.14 -13.96 1.41
C ILE A 35 -17.20 -14.19 2.61
N PRO A 36 -17.71 -14.10 3.85
CA PRO A 36 -16.86 -14.33 5.01
C PRO A 36 -16.26 -15.74 5.00
N THR A 37 -14.98 -15.83 5.34
CA THR A 37 -14.27 -17.10 5.45
C THR A 37 -14.76 -17.90 6.65
N VAL A 38 -15.33 -19.07 6.39
CA VAL A 38 -15.84 -19.98 7.42
C VAL A 38 -14.68 -20.77 8.04
N GLU A 39 -13.83 -21.34 7.19
CA GLU A 39 -12.66 -22.14 7.58
C GLU A 39 -11.37 -21.41 7.18
N ILE A 40 -10.54 -21.08 8.18
CA ILE A 40 -9.26 -20.39 7.94
C ILE A 40 -8.23 -21.42 7.52
N GLN A 41 -7.68 -21.27 6.31
CA GLN A 41 -6.56 -22.09 5.86
C GLN A 41 -5.35 -21.92 6.79
N ARG A 42 -4.74 -23.03 7.21
CA ARG A 42 -3.55 -22.99 8.06
C ARG A 42 -2.38 -22.43 7.26
N LYS A 43 -1.71 -21.41 7.81
CA LYS A 43 -0.48 -20.86 7.24
C LYS A 43 0.61 -21.96 7.16
N PRO A 44 1.22 -22.18 5.99
CA PRO A 44 2.34 -23.09 5.85
C PRO A 44 3.55 -22.66 6.68
N ASP A 45 4.47 -23.59 6.90
CA ASP A 45 5.61 -23.37 7.80
C ASP A 45 6.55 -22.26 7.30
N TRP A 46 6.72 -22.12 5.97
CA TRP A 46 7.57 -21.09 5.35
C TRP A 46 7.04 -19.65 5.50
N MET A 47 5.81 -19.47 5.97
CA MET A 47 5.24 -18.14 6.25
C MET A 47 5.33 -17.74 7.72
N ARG A 48 5.89 -18.59 8.58
CA ARG A 48 6.01 -18.30 10.01
C ARG A 48 7.19 -17.37 10.25
N ILE A 49 6.91 -16.22 10.83
CA ILE A 49 7.93 -15.29 11.33
C ILE A 49 8.23 -15.53 12.79
N ARG A 50 9.48 -15.25 13.20
CA ARG A 50 9.83 -15.11 14.61
C ARG A 50 9.59 -13.67 15.01
N ILE A 51 8.67 -13.45 15.95
CA ILE A 51 8.48 -12.11 16.52
C ILE A 51 9.64 -11.86 17.47
N SER A 52 10.51 -10.92 17.11
CA SER A 52 11.51 -10.37 18.02
C SER A 52 10.95 -9.10 18.68
N SER A 53 11.12 -9.01 20.00
CA SER A 53 10.89 -7.78 20.76
C SER A 53 12.20 -7.00 20.81
N SER A 54 12.25 -5.84 20.16
CA SER A 54 13.37 -4.89 20.28
C SER A 54 12.92 -3.66 21.06
N PRO A 55 13.70 -3.15 22.03
CA PRO A 55 13.40 -1.88 22.70
C PRO A 55 13.18 -0.72 21.72
N ARG A 56 13.85 -0.76 20.57
CA ARG A 56 13.70 0.23 19.48
C ARG A 56 12.27 0.29 18.94
N VAL A 57 11.54 -0.83 18.93
CA VAL A 57 10.14 -0.86 18.49
C VAL A 57 9.26 -0.03 19.43
N GLN A 58 9.49 -0.12 20.73
CA GLN A 58 8.71 0.64 21.72
C GLN A 58 9.03 2.14 21.63
N GLU A 59 10.30 2.49 21.51
CA GLU A 59 10.74 3.88 21.29
C GLU A 59 10.06 4.51 20.08
N ILE A 60 10.06 3.81 18.94
CA ILE A 60 9.41 4.30 17.71
C ILE A 60 7.90 4.48 17.93
N LYS A 61 7.23 3.53 18.59
CA LYS A 61 5.81 3.66 18.92
C LYS A 61 5.51 4.88 19.79
N ASP A 62 6.40 5.19 20.74
CA ASP A 62 6.22 6.35 21.62
C ASP A 62 6.42 7.67 20.84
N ILE A 63 7.39 7.72 19.93
CA ILE A 63 7.59 8.86 19.00
C ILE A 63 6.36 9.07 18.12
N LEU A 64 5.80 8.00 17.54
CA LEU A 64 4.60 8.06 16.71
C LEU A 64 3.40 8.63 17.47
N ARG A 65 3.16 8.14 18.69
CA ARG A 65 2.07 8.60 19.57
C ARG A 65 2.24 10.06 19.99
N LYS A 66 3.46 10.45 20.38
CA LYS A 66 3.81 11.83 20.74
C LYS A 66 3.50 12.80 19.59
N ASN A 67 3.80 12.39 18.35
CA ASN A 67 3.58 13.20 17.15
C ASN A 67 2.19 13.04 16.52
N LYS A 68 1.31 12.20 17.09
CA LYS A 68 -0.04 11.88 16.58
C LYS A 68 -0.03 11.38 15.13
N LEU A 69 0.97 10.58 14.79
CA LEU A 69 1.14 10.01 13.46
C LEU A 69 0.57 8.59 13.41
N SER A 70 0.08 8.21 12.22
CA SER A 70 -0.32 6.83 11.93
C SER A 70 0.75 6.14 11.08
N THR A 71 0.90 4.83 11.22
CA THR A 71 1.73 4.02 10.34
C THR A 71 0.89 2.91 9.71
N VAL A 72 1.15 2.60 8.43
CA VAL A 72 0.54 1.42 7.81
C VAL A 72 1.02 0.14 8.50
N CYS A 73 2.21 0.17 9.10
CA CYS A 73 2.77 -0.95 9.86
C CYS A 73 1.84 -1.37 11.00
N GLU A 74 1.31 -0.40 11.76
CA GLU A 74 0.35 -0.67 12.84
C GLU A 74 -1.07 -0.88 12.30
N GLU A 75 -1.49 -0.05 11.34
CA GLU A 75 -2.87 -0.05 10.83
C GLU A 75 -3.22 -1.25 9.95
N ALA A 76 -2.23 -1.88 9.33
CA ALA A 76 -2.39 -3.10 8.52
C ALA A 76 -1.83 -4.36 9.22
N ALA A 77 -1.54 -4.30 10.52
CA ALA A 77 -1.00 -5.41 11.31
C ALA A 77 0.20 -6.10 10.64
N CYS A 78 1.18 -5.31 10.20
CA CYS A 78 2.28 -5.79 9.36
C CYS A 78 3.16 -6.81 10.12
N PRO A 79 3.40 -8.01 9.57
CA PRO A 79 4.29 -9.00 10.20
C PRO A 79 5.73 -8.50 10.31
N ASN A 80 6.17 -7.59 9.43
CA ASN A 80 7.56 -7.14 9.33
C ASN A 80 7.87 -5.94 10.25
N LEU A 81 6.92 -5.50 11.09
CA LEU A 81 7.05 -4.26 11.89
C LEU A 81 8.32 -4.25 12.74
N SER A 82 8.58 -5.33 13.50
CA SER A 82 9.76 -5.41 14.37
C SER A 82 11.08 -5.32 13.60
N GLU A 83 11.13 -5.93 12.42
CA GLU A 83 12.31 -5.94 11.58
C GLU A 83 12.56 -4.56 10.96
N CYS A 84 11.55 -3.98 10.29
CA CYS A 84 11.70 -2.67 9.64
C CYS A 84 12.10 -1.58 10.64
N PHE A 85 11.45 -1.55 11.81
CA PHE A 85 11.72 -0.55 12.84
C PHE A 85 13.13 -0.69 13.44
N SER A 86 13.68 -1.91 13.45
CA SER A 86 15.04 -2.15 13.94
C SER A 86 16.12 -1.74 12.92
N HIS A 87 15.78 -1.68 11.62
CA HIS A 87 16.72 -1.31 10.54
C HIS A 87 16.67 0.17 10.16
N GLY A 88 15.82 0.98 10.79
CA GLY A 88 15.74 2.41 10.49
C GLY A 88 14.94 2.74 9.23
N THR A 89 13.97 1.90 8.89
CA THR A 89 12.98 2.14 7.82
C THR A 89 11.58 2.15 8.43
N ALA A 90 10.78 3.17 8.10
CA ALA A 90 9.40 3.27 8.55
C ALA A 90 8.48 3.72 7.42
N THR A 91 7.22 3.24 7.47
CA THR A 91 6.18 3.66 6.54
C THR A 91 5.11 4.46 7.26
N PHE A 92 5.06 5.76 6.99
CA PHE A 92 4.10 6.67 7.59
C PHE A 92 2.84 6.72 6.74
N MET A 93 1.68 6.71 7.39
CA MET A 93 0.39 6.88 6.75
C MET A 93 -0.15 8.27 7.10
N ILE A 94 -0.09 9.18 6.13
CA ILE A 94 -0.58 10.56 6.25
C ILE A 94 -2.07 10.64 5.92
N MET A 95 -2.68 11.78 6.23
CA MET A 95 -4.10 12.09 6.03
C MET A 95 -5.05 11.24 6.89
N GLY A 96 -4.55 10.75 8.02
CA GLY A 96 -5.29 9.99 9.01
C GLY A 96 -5.47 8.51 8.67
N GLU A 97 -6.46 7.90 9.33
CA GLU A 97 -6.66 6.43 9.37
C GLU A 97 -8.02 5.97 8.82
N ILE A 98 -8.76 6.89 8.20
CA ILE A 98 -10.10 6.66 7.63
C ILE A 98 -10.04 6.94 6.14
N CYS A 99 -10.25 5.90 5.35
CA CYS A 99 -10.22 5.94 3.89
C CYS A 99 -11.62 6.17 3.31
N THR A 100 -11.71 7.01 2.27
CA THR A 100 -12.96 7.20 1.52
C THR A 100 -13.34 5.96 0.70
N ARG A 101 -12.39 5.04 0.51
CA ARG A 101 -12.56 3.77 -0.20
C ARG A 101 -12.56 2.58 0.74
N ARG A 102 -12.85 1.42 0.16
CA ARG A 102 -13.14 0.18 0.88
C ARG A 102 -12.68 -1.03 0.09
N CYS A 103 -11.39 -1.08 -0.23
CA CYS A 103 -10.80 -2.26 -0.87
C CYS A 103 -10.92 -3.47 0.09
N PRO A 104 -11.56 -4.58 -0.32
CA PRO A 104 -11.85 -5.69 0.57
C PRO A 104 -10.64 -6.56 0.95
N PHE A 105 -9.43 -6.27 0.45
CA PHE A 105 -8.19 -6.88 0.94
C PHE A 105 -7.53 -6.09 2.08
N CYS A 106 -7.86 -4.80 2.22
CA CYS A 106 -7.13 -3.85 3.07
C CYS A 106 -7.79 -3.75 4.46
N ASP A 107 -7.01 -3.60 5.54
CA ASP A 107 -7.55 -3.49 6.91
C ASP A 107 -7.82 -2.03 7.37
N VAL A 108 -7.31 -1.04 6.63
CA VAL A 108 -7.48 0.38 6.95
C VAL A 108 -8.97 0.73 7.03
N GLY A 109 -9.34 1.55 8.01
CA GLY A 109 -10.75 1.90 8.26
C GLY A 109 -11.39 2.60 7.08
N HIS A 110 -12.67 2.33 6.84
CA HIS A 110 -13.50 3.06 5.87
C HIS A 110 -14.41 4.05 6.59
N GLY A 111 -14.66 5.22 6.00
CA GLY A 111 -15.64 6.15 6.55
C GLY A 111 -15.58 7.54 5.92
N LYS A 112 -16.13 8.52 6.65
CA LYS A 112 -15.99 9.94 6.33
C LYS A 112 -14.82 10.51 7.13
N PRO A 113 -13.69 10.88 6.48
CA PRO A 113 -12.50 11.34 7.20
C PRO A 113 -12.73 12.63 7.99
N ASN A 114 -11.88 12.85 9.00
CA ASN A 114 -11.75 14.14 9.65
C ASN A 114 -11.11 15.17 8.68
N PRO A 115 -11.24 16.48 8.96
CA PRO A 115 -10.52 17.50 8.19
C PRO A 115 -9.02 17.21 8.17
N LEU A 116 -8.37 17.58 7.07
CA LEU A 116 -6.93 17.40 6.91
C LEU A 116 -6.18 18.22 7.98
N ASN A 117 -5.21 17.59 8.66
CA ASN A 117 -4.40 18.27 9.66
C ASN A 117 -3.26 19.03 8.97
N ALA A 118 -3.37 20.35 8.90
CA ALA A 118 -2.34 21.21 8.30
C ALA A 118 -0.97 21.15 9.02
N GLY A 119 -0.93 20.70 10.29
CA GLY A 119 0.31 20.50 11.04
C GLY A 119 1.00 19.14 10.80
N GLU A 120 0.33 18.19 10.13
CA GLU A 120 0.84 16.83 9.93
C GLU A 120 2.21 16.80 9.21
N PRO A 121 2.48 17.59 8.16
CA PRO A 121 3.79 17.58 7.49
C PRO A 121 4.96 17.92 8.41
N LYS A 122 4.78 18.91 9.31
CA LYS A 122 5.82 19.30 10.28
C LYS A 122 6.00 18.26 11.37
N SER A 123 4.89 17.69 11.88
CA SER A 123 4.94 16.59 12.84
C SER A 123 5.63 15.36 12.26
N LEU A 124 5.35 15.03 10.99
CA LEU A 124 6.01 13.94 10.27
C LEU A 124 7.51 14.19 10.15
N ALA A 125 7.91 15.37 9.68
CA ALA A 125 9.31 15.75 9.54
C ALA A 125 10.07 15.67 10.87
N ALA A 126 9.46 16.16 11.96
CA ALA A 126 10.05 16.09 13.30
C ALA A 126 10.24 14.64 13.77
N ALA A 127 9.24 13.76 13.54
CA ALA A 127 9.35 12.35 13.89
C ALA A 127 10.44 11.63 13.08
N ILE A 128 10.51 11.88 11.77
CA ILE A 128 11.56 11.31 10.89
C ILE A 128 12.95 11.71 11.38
N HIS A 129 13.14 12.99 11.71
CA HIS A 129 14.40 13.51 12.24
C HIS A 129 14.75 12.92 13.61
N GLU A 130 13.79 12.88 14.56
CA GLU A 130 13.96 12.28 15.89
C GLU A 130 14.34 10.78 15.79
N MET A 131 13.80 10.07 14.80
CA MET A 131 14.10 8.66 14.53
C MET A 131 15.41 8.44 13.76
N GLN A 132 16.03 9.49 13.23
CA GLN A 132 17.26 9.44 12.42
C GLN A 132 17.16 8.49 11.22
N LEU A 133 16.00 8.50 10.53
CA LEU A 133 15.77 7.64 9.38
C LEU A 133 16.53 8.16 8.16
N ARG A 134 17.12 7.24 7.39
CA ARG A 134 17.76 7.56 6.10
C ARG A 134 16.84 7.33 4.91
N TYR A 135 15.83 6.49 5.10
CA TYR A 135 14.83 6.15 4.08
C TYR A 135 13.45 6.08 4.72
N VAL A 136 12.46 6.73 4.10
CA VAL A 136 11.07 6.66 4.53
C VAL A 136 10.16 6.35 3.37
N VAL A 137 9.10 5.60 3.67
CA VAL A 137 7.96 5.47 2.77
C VAL A 137 6.82 6.32 3.32
N ILE A 138 6.29 7.24 2.53
CA ILE A 138 5.11 8.03 2.87
C ILE A 138 3.95 7.51 2.02
N THR A 139 2.89 7.05 2.67
CA THR A 139 1.65 6.61 2.01
C THR A 139 0.45 7.30 2.63
N SER A 140 -0.74 7.12 2.06
CA SER A 140 -1.95 7.71 2.61
C SER A 140 -3.16 6.81 2.44
N VAL A 141 -4.22 7.16 3.15
CA VAL A 141 -5.57 6.75 2.77
C VAL A 141 -6.02 7.46 1.49
N ASP A 142 -7.03 6.93 0.80
CA ASP A 142 -7.71 7.68 -0.25
C ASP A 142 -8.51 8.83 0.35
N ARG A 143 -8.37 10.03 -0.24
CA ARG A 143 -9.06 11.27 0.13
C ARG A 143 -9.86 11.82 -1.06
N ASP A 144 -10.83 11.04 -1.51
CA ASP A 144 -11.74 11.44 -2.60
C ASP A 144 -12.56 12.71 -2.28
N ASP A 145 -12.57 13.17 -1.04
CA ASP A 145 -13.18 14.41 -0.57
C ASP A 145 -12.34 15.67 -0.85
N LEU A 146 -11.04 15.53 -1.15
CA LEU A 146 -10.15 16.64 -1.49
C LEU A 146 -10.18 16.93 -3.01
N ARG A 147 -9.84 18.15 -3.42
CA ARG A 147 -9.86 18.56 -4.84
C ARG A 147 -8.69 18.01 -5.65
N ASP A 148 -7.56 17.81 -5.01
CA ASP A 148 -6.30 17.27 -5.54
C ASP A 148 -6.06 15.81 -5.11
N GLY A 149 -7.02 15.21 -4.39
CA GLY A 149 -6.87 13.87 -3.82
C GLY A 149 -5.81 13.76 -2.73
N GLY A 150 -5.32 14.89 -2.19
CA GLY A 150 -4.28 14.94 -1.17
C GLY A 150 -2.85 15.06 -1.70
N ALA A 151 -2.66 15.26 -3.01
CA ALA A 151 -1.33 15.39 -3.61
C ALA A 151 -0.49 16.54 -3.03
N GLN A 152 -1.11 17.70 -2.73
CA GLN A 152 -0.41 18.81 -2.08
C GLN A 152 0.12 18.41 -0.70
N HIS A 153 -0.63 17.58 0.02
CA HIS A 153 -0.25 17.13 1.34
C HIS A 153 0.94 16.16 1.31
N PHE A 154 1.04 15.32 0.28
CA PHE A 154 2.26 14.54 0.02
C PHE A 154 3.46 15.46 -0.26
N ALA A 155 3.30 16.44 -1.15
CA ALA A 155 4.36 17.39 -1.49
C ALA A 155 4.86 18.17 -0.25
N ASP A 156 3.94 18.65 0.59
CA ASP A 156 4.29 19.33 1.84
C ASP A 156 5.04 18.40 2.81
N CYS A 157 4.61 17.14 2.93
CA CYS A 157 5.32 16.15 3.73
C CYS A 157 6.75 15.90 3.24
N ILE A 158 6.95 15.73 1.93
CA ILE A 158 8.29 15.55 1.33
C ILE A 158 9.15 16.77 1.62
N ARG A 159 8.62 17.98 1.36
CA ARG A 159 9.34 19.24 1.54
C ARG A 159 9.78 19.46 2.98
N GLU A 160 8.86 19.34 3.95
CA GLU A 160 9.18 19.54 5.37
C GLU A 160 10.16 18.46 5.87
N ALA A 161 10.01 17.21 5.43
CA ALA A 161 10.93 16.13 5.81
C ALA A 161 12.36 16.38 5.31
N LYS A 162 12.53 16.78 4.04
CA LYS A 162 13.84 17.11 3.46
C LYS A 162 14.46 18.39 4.03
N VAL A 163 13.65 19.34 4.51
CA VAL A 163 14.17 20.53 5.22
C VAL A 163 14.88 20.15 6.53
N LEU A 164 14.30 19.23 7.31
CA LEU A 164 14.91 18.78 8.57
C LEU A 164 15.95 17.67 8.40
N SER A 165 15.86 16.90 7.30
CA SER A 165 16.75 15.78 7.01
C SER A 165 17.16 15.83 5.53
N PRO A 166 18.17 16.64 5.14
CA PRO A 166 18.52 16.87 3.74
C PRO A 166 18.96 15.61 2.96
N ASP A 167 19.60 14.66 3.65
CA ASP A 167 20.07 13.40 3.05
C ASP A 167 18.99 12.29 3.03
N LEU A 168 17.76 12.61 3.46
CA LEU A 168 16.66 11.66 3.51
C LEU A 168 16.19 11.27 2.11
N GLN A 169 16.12 9.96 1.86
CA GLN A 169 15.40 9.41 0.72
C GLN A 169 13.93 9.16 1.06
N VAL A 170 13.04 9.58 0.16
CA VAL A 170 11.59 9.52 0.32
C VAL A 170 10.97 8.74 -0.84
N GLU A 171 10.44 7.55 -0.56
CA GLU A 171 9.49 6.88 -1.44
C GLU A 171 8.07 7.32 -1.09
N VAL A 172 7.26 7.61 -2.10
CA VAL A 172 5.81 7.79 -1.90
C VAL A 172 5.05 6.60 -2.43
N LEU A 173 4.09 6.08 -1.67
CA LEU A 173 3.09 5.13 -2.15
C LEU A 173 1.74 5.84 -2.22
N VAL A 174 1.38 6.28 -3.43
CA VAL A 174 0.25 7.19 -3.66
C VAL A 174 -1.05 6.45 -4.01
N PRO A 175 -2.22 7.05 -3.72
CA PRO A 175 -3.49 6.59 -4.29
C PRO A 175 -3.54 6.83 -5.81
N ASP A 176 -4.62 6.42 -6.46
CA ASP A 176 -4.78 6.58 -7.91
C ASP A 176 -5.21 8.01 -8.34
N PHE A 177 -5.48 8.90 -7.38
CA PHE A 177 -6.01 10.24 -7.60
C PHE A 177 -7.24 10.30 -8.54
N ARG A 178 -8.18 9.36 -8.41
CA ARG A 178 -9.38 9.23 -9.27
C ARG A 178 -10.02 10.58 -9.66
N GLY A 179 -10.03 10.85 -10.97
CA GLY A 179 -10.58 12.07 -11.58
C GLY A 179 -9.73 13.34 -11.38
N ARG A 180 -8.52 13.20 -10.83
CA ARG A 180 -7.64 14.29 -10.38
C ARG A 180 -6.16 13.98 -10.67
N MET A 181 -5.89 13.08 -11.62
CA MET A 181 -4.52 12.68 -11.97
C MET A 181 -3.67 13.88 -12.37
N GLU A 182 -4.17 14.72 -13.28
CA GLU A 182 -3.43 15.91 -13.77
C GLU A 182 -2.94 16.84 -12.64
N PRO A 183 -3.80 17.40 -11.77
CA PRO A 183 -3.31 18.26 -10.70
C PRO A 183 -2.40 17.52 -9.71
N ALA A 184 -2.64 16.24 -9.46
CA ALA A 184 -1.78 15.45 -8.57
C ALA A 184 -0.37 15.25 -9.16
N LEU A 185 -0.28 14.94 -10.45
CA LEU A 185 0.98 14.80 -11.16
C LEU A 185 1.73 16.13 -11.27
N ASP A 186 1.05 17.24 -11.52
CA ASP A 186 1.67 18.57 -11.55
C ASP A 186 2.31 18.91 -10.20
N ILE A 187 1.57 18.71 -9.11
CA ILE A 187 2.04 18.97 -7.74
C ILE A 187 3.24 18.09 -7.39
N LEU A 188 3.14 16.78 -7.62
CA LEU A 188 4.20 15.81 -7.27
C LEU A 188 5.41 15.89 -8.21
N SER A 189 5.27 16.46 -9.40
CA SER A 189 6.43 16.80 -10.25
C SER A 189 7.13 18.08 -9.76
N GLY A 190 6.39 19.01 -9.15
CA GLY A 190 6.95 20.20 -8.51
C GLY A 190 7.66 19.92 -7.18
N THR A 191 7.39 18.78 -6.54
CA THR A 191 8.11 18.31 -5.35
C THR A 191 8.33 16.79 -5.46
N PRO A 192 9.29 16.36 -6.28
CA PRO A 192 9.46 14.95 -6.59
C PRO A 192 9.94 14.15 -5.37
N PRO A 193 9.40 12.95 -5.14
CA PRO A 193 9.99 11.94 -4.27
C PRO A 193 11.26 11.37 -4.92
N ASP A 194 11.99 10.54 -4.18
CA ASP A 194 13.11 9.77 -4.71
C ASP A 194 12.65 8.47 -5.39
N VAL A 195 11.47 7.94 -5.01
CA VAL A 195 10.77 6.84 -5.71
C VAL A 195 9.27 7.12 -5.73
N PHE A 196 8.63 6.98 -6.90
CA PHE A 196 7.18 7.14 -7.05
C PHE A 196 6.50 5.77 -7.16
N ASN A 197 5.78 5.36 -6.13
CA ASN A 197 5.13 4.06 -6.04
C ASN A 197 3.60 4.18 -6.15
N HIS A 198 2.99 3.36 -7.00
CA HIS A 198 1.55 3.08 -6.99
C HIS A 198 1.32 1.60 -7.23
N ASN A 199 0.75 0.90 -6.25
CA ASN A 199 0.49 -0.54 -6.38
C ASN A 199 -0.67 -0.81 -7.34
N MET A 200 -0.53 -1.83 -8.18
CA MET A 200 -1.62 -2.46 -8.93
C MET A 200 -2.44 -3.41 -8.06
N GLU A 201 -1.80 -4.04 -7.07
CA GLU A 201 -2.33 -5.00 -6.10
C GLU A 201 -2.71 -6.36 -6.68
N THR A 202 -3.32 -6.43 -7.86
CA THR A 202 -3.71 -7.70 -8.50
C THR A 202 -3.90 -7.55 -10.01
N ILE A 203 -4.21 -8.67 -10.66
CA ILE A 203 -4.38 -8.82 -12.11
C ILE A 203 -5.72 -8.24 -12.61
N PRO A 204 -5.87 -7.93 -13.92
CA PRO A 204 -7.06 -7.26 -14.48
C PRO A 204 -8.41 -7.90 -14.14
N ARG A 205 -8.51 -9.23 -14.24
CA ARG A 205 -9.76 -9.97 -13.99
C ARG A 205 -10.26 -9.80 -12.54
N LEU A 206 -9.36 -9.75 -11.57
CA LEU A 206 -9.67 -9.61 -10.14
C LEU A 206 -9.77 -8.15 -9.70
N TYR A 207 -9.37 -7.21 -10.54
CA TYR A 207 -9.20 -5.81 -10.14
C TYR A 207 -10.46 -5.17 -9.59
N ARG A 208 -11.61 -5.42 -10.22
CA ARG A 208 -12.91 -4.88 -9.74
C ARG A 208 -13.32 -5.46 -8.39
N GLU A 209 -12.96 -6.71 -8.12
CA GLU A 209 -13.27 -7.41 -6.87
C GLU A 209 -12.36 -6.94 -5.74
N ALA A 210 -11.06 -6.84 -5.99
CA ALA A 210 -10.06 -6.38 -5.03
C ALA A 210 -10.06 -4.86 -4.82
N ARG A 211 -10.40 -4.09 -5.85
CA ARG A 211 -10.34 -2.61 -5.86
C ARG A 211 -11.58 -1.99 -6.52
N PRO A 212 -12.77 -2.14 -5.94
CA PRO A 212 -14.03 -1.66 -6.52
C PRO A 212 -14.10 -0.14 -6.74
N GLY A 213 -13.18 0.63 -6.14
CA GLY A 213 -13.06 2.07 -6.31
C GLY A 213 -11.99 2.53 -7.30
N ALA A 214 -11.19 1.61 -7.85
CA ALA A 214 -10.07 1.92 -8.76
C ALA A 214 -10.30 1.28 -10.14
N ASN A 215 -9.47 1.66 -11.12
CA ASN A 215 -9.48 1.09 -12.47
C ASN A 215 -8.06 0.69 -12.90
N TYR A 216 -7.91 -0.50 -13.49
CA TYR A 216 -6.60 -1.07 -13.85
C TYR A 216 -5.84 -0.17 -14.82
N GLN A 217 -6.48 0.22 -15.93
CA GLN A 217 -5.88 1.07 -16.95
C GLN A 217 -5.57 2.48 -16.42
N TRP A 218 -6.39 3.00 -15.51
CA TRP A 218 -6.13 4.28 -14.85
C TRP A 218 -4.86 4.22 -13.98
N SER A 219 -4.66 3.12 -13.25
CA SER A 219 -3.47 2.92 -12.41
C SER A 219 -2.19 2.74 -13.24
N LEU A 220 -2.25 2.01 -14.35
CA LEU A 220 -1.12 1.93 -15.30
C LEU A 220 -0.81 3.31 -15.90
N LYS A 221 -1.83 4.03 -16.34
CA LYS A 221 -1.68 5.38 -16.89
C LYS A 221 -1.06 6.35 -15.88
N LEU A 222 -1.40 6.26 -14.59
CA LEU A 222 -0.80 7.10 -13.55
C LEU A 222 0.73 6.92 -13.49
N LEU A 223 1.19 5.68 -13.47
CA LEU A 223 2.62 5.35 -13.42
C LEU A 223 3.34 5.84 -14.67
N GLN A 224 2.78 5.56 -15.86
CA GLN A 224 3.34 5.97 -17.14
C GLN A 224 3.42 7.50 -17.27
N GLU A 225 2.35 8.22 -16.93
CA GLU A 225 2.35 9.69 -17.02
C GLU A 225 3.29 10.34 -16.01
N TYR A 226 3.42 9.77 -14.81
CA TYR A 226 4.41 10.26 -13.85
C TYR A 226 5.85 10.07 -14.38
N LYS A 227 6.16 8.87 -14.89
CA LYS A 227 7.47 8.55 -15.47
C LYS A 227 7.79 9.45 -16.66
N ARG A 228 6.81 9.72 -17.53
CA ARG A 228 6.97 10.62 -18.69
C ARG A 228 7.31 12.06 -18.28
N ARG A 229 6.74 12.55 -17.18
CA ARG A 229 7.04 13.90 -16.64
C ARG A 229 8.38 13.94 -15.89
N ASN A 230 8.75 12.84 -15.25
CA ASN A 230 9.89 12.74 -14.35
C ASN A 230 10.77 11.53 -14.72
N PRO A 231 11.44 11.52 -15.88
CA PRO A 231 12.11 10.32 -16.41
C PRO A 231 13.21 9.76 -15.50
N ASN A 232 13.83 10.63 -14.70
CA ASN A 232 14.91 10.28 -13.79
C ASN A 232 14.42 9.73 -12.43
N ILE A 233 13.11 9.79 -12.16
CA ILE A 233 12.54 9.28 -10.91
C ILE A 233 12.07 7.83 -11.15
N PRO A 234 12.59 6.86 -10.39
CA PRO A 234 12.12 5.48 -10.47
C PRO A 234 10.64 5.37 -10.13
N THR A 235 9.89 4.66 -10.96
CA THR A 235 8.51 4.25 -10.67
C THR A 235 8.48 2.83 -10.13
N LYS A 236 7.57 2.59 -9.20
CA LYS A 236 7.42 1.32 -8.51
C LYS A 236 5.96 0.89 -8.47
N SER A 237 5.74 -0.41 -8.49
CA SER A 237 4.44 -0.99 -8.19
C SER A 237 4.55 -2.22 -7.29
N GLY A 238 3.40 -2.78 -6.95
CA GLY A 238 3.28 -3.95 -6.10
C GLY A 238 2.09 -4.81 -6.48
N LEU A 239 2.26 -6.13 -6.34
CA LEU A 239 1.26 -7.16 -6.58
C LEU A 239 1.17 -8.08 -5.35
N MET A 240 -0.06 -8.44 -5.01
CA MET A 240 -0.34 -9.50 -4.05
C MET A 240 -0.75 -10.77 -4.79
N VAL A 241 -0.18 -11.89 -4.39
CA VAL A 241 -0.51 -13.23 -4.90
C VAL A 241 -1.28 -14.05 -3.86
N GLY A 242 -2.07 -15.02 -4.31
CA GLY A 242 -2.98 -15.83 -3.51
C GLY A 242 -4.40 -15.28 -3.41
N LEU A 243 -4.82 -14.41 -4.33
CA LEU A 243 -6.19 -13.87 -4.44
C LEU A 243 -7.05 -14.61 -5.48
N GLY A 244 -6.48 -15.61 -6.15
CA GLY A 244 -7.14 -16.41 -7.19
C GLY A 244 -6.63 -16.10 -8.60
N GLU A 245 -5.53 -15.37 -8.72
CA GLU A 245 -4.79 -15.20 -9.96
C GLU A 245 -4.06 -16.49 -10.37
N THR A 246 -4.00 -16.73 -11.68
CA THR A 246 -3.09 -17.75 -12.23
C THR A 246 -1.71 -17.15 -12.46
N LYS A 247 -0.68 -18.02 -12.54
CA LYS A 247 0.69 -17.61 -12.87
C LYS A 247 0.74 -16.83 -14.19
N ASP A 248 0.09 -17.32 -15.25
CA ASP A 248 0.11 -16.65 -16.56
C ASP A 248 -0.53 -15.26 -16.51
N GLU A 249 -1.60 -15.08 -15.74
CA GLU A 249 -2.19 -13.76 -15.53
C GLU A 249 -1.24 -12.82 -14.78
N LEU A 250 -0.51 -13.34 -13.78
CA LEU A 250 0.48 -12.55 -13.07
C LEU A 250 1.62 -12.13 -13.99
N LEU A 251 2.17 -13.04 -14.80
CA LEU A 251 3.24 -12.73 -15.75
C LEU A 251 2.80 -11.67 -16.77
N ARG A 252 1.57 -11.77 -17.31
CA ARG A 252 1.01 -10.72 -18.17
C ARG A 252 0.87 -9.38 -17.49
N THR A 253 0.54 -9.35 -16.19
CA THR A 253 0.51 -8.10 -15.42
C THR A 253 1.92 -7.53 -15.21
N LEU A 254 2.95 -8.38 -15.10
CA LEU A 254 4.34 -7.93 -15.11
C LEU A 254 4.72 -7.31 -16.46
N ASP A 255 4.29 -7.92 -17.58
CA ASP A 255 4.48 -7.38 -18.92
C ASP A 255 3.80 -6.01 -19.07
N ASP A 256 2.52 -5.89 -18.67
CA ASP A 256 1.77 -4.63 -18.69
C ASP A 256 2.53 -3.53 -17.92
N LEU A 257 3.04 -3.84 -16.73
CA LEU A 257 3.81 -2.88 -15.92
C LEU A 257 5.09 -2.42 -16.63
N ARG A 258 5.79 -3.34 -17.31
CA ARG A 258 6.99 -2.99 -18.08
C ARG A 258 6.68 -2.16 -19.31
N GLU A 259 5.61 -2.48 -20.03
CA GLU A 259 5.11 -1.70 -21.17
C GLU A 259 4.72 -0.26 -20.78
N HIS A 260 4.45 -0.02 -19.49
CA HIS A 260 4.14 1.29 -18.92
C HIS A 260 5.32 1.93 -18.17
N ASP A 261 6.56 1.50 -18.48
CA ASP A 261 7.80 2.06 -17.96
C ASP A 261 7.94 2.00 -16.42
N VAL A 262 7.40 0.95 -15.79
CA VAL A 262 7.55 0.75 -14.34
C VAL A 262 8.90 0.13 -14.01
N ASP A 263 9.76 0.86 -13.30
CA ASP A 263 11.16 0.46 -13.07
C ASP A 263 11.32 -0.67 -12.03
N MET A 264 10.48 -0.67 -10.98
CA MET A 264 10.60 -1.54 -9.81
C MET A 264 9.29 -2.27 -9.50
N ILE A 265 9.36 -3.49 -8.97
CA ILE A 265 8.18 -4.27 -8.62
C ILE A 265 8.36 -5.08 -7.33
N THR A 266 7.31 -5.15 -6.52
CA THR A 266 7.23 -6.07 -5.39
C THR A 266 6.13 -7.10 -5.59
N VAL A 267 6.40 -8.38 -5.34
CA VAL A 267 5.41 -9.46 -5.37
C VAL A 267 5.37 -10.14 -4.01
N GLY A 268 4.23 -10.06 -3.32
CA GLY A 268 4.08 -10.56 -1.95
C GLY A 268 2.84 -11.43 -1.75
N GLN A 269 2.84 -12.31 -0.75
CA GLN A 269 1.63 -13.09 -0.43
C GLN A 269 0.54 -12.20 0.18
N TYR A 270 -0.68 -12.31 -0.34
CA TYR A 270 -1.87 -11.79 0.30
C TYR A 270 -2.10 -12.50 1.64
N LEU A 271 -2.20 -11.71 2.71
CA LEU A 271 -2.61 -12.19 4.02
C LEU A 271 -3.93 -11.56 4.40
N GLN A 272 -4.95 -12.40 4.56
CA GLN A 272 -6.29 -11.96 4.95
C GLN A 272 -6.26 -11.29 6.33
N PRO A 273 -6.67 -10.01 6.45
CA PRO A 273 -6.66 -9.32 7.75
C PRO A 273 -7.69 -9.87 8.74
N SER A 274 -8.87 -10.23 8.25
CA SER A 274 -9.93 -10.84 9.04
C SER A 274 -10.86 -11.68 8.17
N LYS A 275 -11.68 -12.54 8.79
CA LYS A 275 -12.64 -13.40 8.08
C LYS A 275 -13.60 -12.65 7.15
N ASN A 276 -13.76 -11.34 7.31
CA ASN A 276 -14.66 -10.51 6.51
C ASN A 276 -13.97 -9.85 5.30
N HIS A 277 -12.68 -10.08 5.10
CA HIS A 277 -11.95 -9.64 3.91
C HIS A 277 -11.96 -10.74 2.86
N LEU A 278 -11.44 -10.46 1.66
CA LEU A 278 -11.25 -11.49 0.62
C LEU A 278 -10.56 -12.72 1.22
N SER A 279 -11.01 -13.92 0.83
CA SER A 279 -10.38 -15.16 1.27
C SER A 279 -9.02 -15.31 0.60
N VAL A 280 -8.07 -15.92 1.30
CA VAL A 280 -6.87 -16.45 0.65
C VAL A 280 -7.31 -17.63 -0.23
N ASP A 281 -7.02 -17.55 -1.53
CA ASP A 281 -7.25 -18.65 -2.46
C ASP A 281 -6.21 -19.75 -2.26
N ARG A 282 -4.92 -19.35 -2.31
CA ARG A 282 -3.78 -20.23 -2.10
C ARG A 282 -2.61 -19.51 -1.41
N PHE A 283 -1.77 -20.29 -0.74
CA PHE A 283 -0.46 -19.84 -0.30
C PHE A 283 0.59 -20.24 -1.32
N VAL A 284 1.17 -19.24 -1.98
CA VAL A 284 2.17 -19.44 -3.03
C VAL A 284 3.47 -19.98 -2.42
N HIS A 285 4.06 -20.98 -3.08
CA HIS A 285 5.31 -21.60 -2.63
C HIS A 285 6.50 -20.66 -2.92
N PRO A 286 7.55 -20.61 -2.07
CA PRO A 286 8.73 -19.78 -2.32
C PRO A 286 9.38 -19.97 -3.71
N ASP A 287 9.34 -21.19 -4.26
CA ASP A 287 9.88 -21.45 -5.60
C ASP A 287 9.16 -20.67 -6.69
N GLU A 288 7.83 -20.51 -6.57
CA GLU A 288 7.04 -19.75 -7.53
C GLU A 288 7.32 -18.23 -7.40
N PHE A 289 7.61 -17.73 -6.19
CA PHE A 289 8.13 -16.37 -6.02
C PHE A 289 9.50 -16.18 -6.69
N ALA A 290 10.38 -17.18 -6.63
CA ALA A 290 11.67 -17.15 -7.32
C ALA A 290 11.50 -17.12 -8.85
N GLU A 291 10.54 -17.87 -9.38
CA GLU A 291 10.17 -17.82 -10.81
C GLU A 291 9.65 -16.43 -11.22
N TYR A 292 8.83 -15.77 -10.39
CA TYR A 292 8.40 -14.40 -10.65
C TYR A 292 9.55 -13.40 -10.65
N ALA A 293 10.50 -13.56 -9.71
CA ALA A 293 11.70 -12.74 -9.64
C ALA A 293 12.53 -12.88 -10.92
N GLU A 294 12.78 -14.12 -11.36
CA GLU A 294 13.56 -14.40 -12.56
C GLU A 294 12.89 -13.84 -13.81
N TYR A 295 11.58 -14.07 -13.96
CA TYR A 295 10.83 -13.52 -15.08
C TYR A 295 10.88 -11.99 -15.09
N GLY A 296 10.61 -11.34 -13.97
CA GLY A 296 10.64 -9.88 -13.85
C GLY A 296 12.01 -9.28 -14.21
N ARG A 297 13.11 -9.91 -13.79
CA ARG A 297 14.46 -9.50 -14.22
C ARG A 297 14.64 -9.68 -15.73
N SER A 298 14.17 -10.79 -16.30
CA SER A 298 14.33 -11.09 -17.73
C SER A 298 13.62 -10.08 -18.64
N ILE A 299 12.52 -9.47 -18.18
CA ILE A 299 11.77 -8.43 -18.90
C ILE A 299 12.20 -6.99 -18.50
N GLY A 300 13.27 -6.86 -17.71
CA GLY A 300 13.97 -5.60 -17.48
C GLY A 300 13.43 -4.72 -16.36
N PHE A 301 12.78 -5.28 -15.32
CA PHE A 301 12.67 -4.53 -14.06
C PHE A 301 14.07 -4.29 -13.49
N THR A 302 14.36 -3.05 -13.10
CA THR A 302 15.64 -2.69 -12.47
C THR A 302 15.81 -3.40 -11.12
N GLN A 303 14.71 -3.54 -10.38
CA GLN A 303 14.65 -4.18 -9.07
C GLN A 303 13.33 -4.94 -8.91
N ILE A 304 13.43 -6.18 -8.44
CA ILE A 304 12.29 -7.02 -8.10
C ILE A 304 12.50 -7.65 -6.72
N ALA A 305 11.58 -7.39 -5.81
CA ALA A 305 11.49 -8.09 -4.53
C ALA A 305 10.29 -9.04 -4.60
N SER A 306 10.52 -10.35 -4.49
CA SER A 306 9.47 -11.36 -4.66
C SER A 306 9.61 -12.41 -3.57
N GLY A 307 8.63 -12.49 -2.68
CA GLY A 307 8.68 -13.44 -1.58
C GLY A 307 7.43 -13.42 -0.69
N PRO A 308 7.19 -14.46 0.12
CA PRO A 308 5.95 -14.58 0.90
C PRO A 308 5.68 -13.41 1.84
N LEU A 309 6.74 -12.85 2.44
CA LEU A 309 6.62 -11.75 3.41
C LEU A 309 6.91 -10.37 2.80
N VAL A 310 7.21 -10.32 1.50
CA VAL A 310 7.47 -9.05 0.82
C VAL A 310 6.22 -8.16 0.89
N ARG A 311 6.48 -6.87 1.10
CA ARG A 311 5.51 -5.76 1.07
C ARG A 311 6.11 -4.65 0.24
N SER A 312 5.29 -3.75 -0.29
CA SER A 312 5.74 -2.61 -1.08
C SER A 312 6.83 -1.78 -0.36
N SER A 313 6.78 -1.71 0.97
CA SER A 313 7.77 -0.99 1.80
C SER A 313 8.79 -1.88 2.52
N TYR A 314 8.78 -3.21 2.33
CA TYR A 314 9.70 -4.11 3.02
C TYR A 314 11.12 -3.99 2.45
N HIS A 315 12.10 -3.58 3.26
CA HIS A 315 13.47 -3.28 2.81
C HIS A 315 13.48 -2.32 1.60
N ALA A 316 12.60 -1.30 1.57
CA ALA A 316 12.51 -0.36 0.46
C ALA A 316 13.83 0.42 0.23
N ASP A 317 14.60 0.65 1.29
CA ASP A 317 15.95 1.19 1.25
C ASP A 317 16.90 0.28 0.45
N LYS A 318 16.93 -1.01 0.79
CA LYS A 318 17.75 -2.01 0.09
C LYS A 318 17.29 -2.24 -1.34
N GLN A 319 15.97 -2.26 -1.53
CA GLN A 319 15.36 -2.31 -2.86
C GLN A 319 15.93 -1.15 -3.65
N ALA A 320 15.73 0.11 -3.24
CA ALA A 320 16.24 1.29 -3.94
C ALA A 320 17.76 1.26 -4.22
N MET A 321 18.55 0.66 -3.34
CA MET A 321 20.01 0.47 -3.52
C MET A 321 20.40 -0.70 -4.44
N GLY A 322 19.44 -1.52 -4.88
CA GLY A 322 19.67 -2.65 -5.79
C GLY A 322 20.09 -3.95 -5.11
N GLU A 323 19.92 -4.06 -3.79
CA GLU A 323 20.21 -5.28 -3.05
C GLU A 323 19.09 -6.33 -3.20
N GLU A 324 19.46 -7.61 -3.21
CA GLU A 324 18.46 -8.69 -3.20
C GLU A 324 17.72 -8.75 -1.87
N VAL A 325 16.38 -8.64 -1.93
CA VAL A 325 15.48 -8.84 -0.80
C VAL A 325 14.75 -10.18 -1.00
N LYS A 326 14.97 -11.12 -0.08
CA LYS A 326 14.37 -12.47 -0.08
C LYS A 326 13.25 -12.57 0.94
#